data_AF-A0A7S4IEG6-F1
#
_entry.id   AF-A0A7S4IEG6-F1
#
_cell.length_a   1.000
_cell.length_b   1.000
_cell.length_c   1.000
_cell.angle_alpha   90.00
_cell.angle_beta   90.00
_cell.angle_gamma   90.00
#
_symmetry.space_group_name_H-M   'P 1'
#
loop_
_entity.id
_entity.type
_entity.pdbx_description
1 polymer ?
#
loop_
_entity_poly.entity_id
_entity_poly.type
_entity_poly.pdbx_seq_one_letter_code
_entity_poly.pdbx_strand_id
1 'polypeptide(L)'
;MPSLQNHRPAKAQGWRRVFSLVGINSMRRHYERNRGNPAAWADKIECAVLAIRPESAAPPLLGVLFEISVADFDSFKKREARYKLMEIDCEDLFRGGAVVKAWTVVQQTDIEFQVALMDRGGKYHEEIGMYYPPQRSLWERTDILPNPAYLEKCITAAKALDRHTGLGCHENFVKFTLLADGRTTVEQYLGRNEPDGDDGKGGAAKDPPPPPNVNDTWYHCEGTGKVPQFWNARTGVLMLNPPEGQTPPLLKLPFHPEAVWDPATQPNLKELVVKTFASGHGPLFTAPHSIVVSRDNDADHKAESFTMFIARALAFSSSGHSITWNQAAHVTSSACEVAFGGLRDPNYLRRDEASNNEWVSAMKSLTTGPAADTRLHIDIHGKADRANESHCDVGVGALRAKFGNEVADEVGRLVTEALVRALQGQSVDPEARLQGCWGRHRYTITQSSSKLTQPDGALGDTTPKYLPVQIELQYSLRRQLASNPAQLLGMAMELAECGPRCINAVFEMLSRRAREIATTITNAGPAPPPAAAAPPRNNSGQSRPQDRIASPPAAAAPSRANSGGGRRPAASRQGGGRGGGGGGVGGGG
;
A
#
# COMPACT_ATOMS: atom_id res chain seq x y z
N MET A 1 -28.16 -19.08 -29.32
CA MET A 1 -28.02 -20.51 -29.03
C MET A 1 -29.42 -21.08 -29.16
N PRO A 2 -29.82 -21.51 -30.36
CA PRO A 2 -31.20 -21.89 -30.64
C PRO A 2 -31.65 -23.19 -29.95
N SER A 3 -30.74 -23.93 -29.31
CA SER A 3 -31.00 -25.25 -28.71
C SER A 3 -31.15 -25.25 -27.18
N LEU A 4 -31.17 -24.10 -26.51
CA LEU A 4 -31.37 -24.05 -25.05
C LEU A 4 -32.80 -24.43 -24.69
N GLN A 5 -32.97 -25.40 -23.80
CA GLN A 5 -34.28 -25.93 -23.39
C GLN A 5 -34.47 -25.84 -21.87
N ASN A 6 -35.71 -26.03 -21.42
CA ASN A 6 -36.05 -26.20 -19.99
C ASN A 6 -35.54 -25.07 -19.08
N HIS A 7 -35.74 -23.82 -19.51
CA HIS A 7 -35.42 -22.61 -18.74
C HIS A 7 -36.24 -22.58 -17.44
N ARG A 8 -35.55 -22.55 -16.29
CA ARG A 8 -36.18 -22.60 -14.97
C ARG A 8 -35.44 -21.74 -13.95
N PRO A 9 -36.13 -21.14 -12.97
CA PRO A 9 -35.50 -20.31 -11.96
C PRO A 9 -34.54 -21.09 -11.08
N ALA A 10 -33.44 -20.45 -10.70
CA ALA A 10 -32.44 -21.05 -9.83
C ALA A 10 -31.89 -20.06 -8.81
N LYS A 11 -31.39 -20.59 -7.69
CA LYS A 11 -30.76 -19.82 -6.63
C LYS A 11 -29.39 -20.39 -6.29
N ALA A 12 -28.35 -19.56 -6.30
CA ALA A 12 -26.99 -19.94 -5.94
C ALA A 12 -26.50 -19.16 -4.71
N GLN A 13 -25.92 -19.86 -3.74
CA GLN A 13 -25.39 -19.28 -2.50
C GLN A 13 -23.90 -19.00 -2.62
N GLY A 14 -23.42 -17.95 -1.95
CA GLY A 14 -21.99 -17.62 -1.93
C GLY A 14 -21.45 -17.04 -3.24
N TRP A 15 -22.32 -16.48 -4.09
CA TRP A 15 -21.96 -15.87 -5.37
C TRP A 15 -22.49 -14.45 -5.50
N ARG A 16 -21.71 -13.59 -6.17
CA ARG A 16 -22.07 -12.21 -6.46
C ARG A 16 -21.99 -11.89 -7.95
N ARG A 17 -23.02 -11.23 -8.49
CA ARG A 17 -22.98 -10.66 -9.84
C ARG A 17 -22.18 -9.36 -9.84
N VAL A 18 -21.30 -9.20 -10.82
CA VAL A 18 -20.46 -8.01 -10.98
C VAL A 18 -20.30 -7.66 -12.45
N PHE A 19 -20.39 -6.36 -12.78
CA PHE A 19 -20.04 -5.83 -14.09
C PHE A 19 -18.52 -5.59 -14.17
N SER A 20 -17.72 -6.65 -14.34
CA SER A 20 -16.24 -6.56 -14.31
C SER A 20 -15.54 -6.89 -15.63
N LEU A 21 -16.24 -7.45 -16.62
CA LEU A 21 -15.62 -7.81 -17.90
C LEU A 21 -15.81 -6.72 -18.96
N VAL A 22 -14.76 -6.34 -19.68
CA VAL A 22 -14.88 -5.50 -20.88
C VAL A 22 -15.54 -6.27 -22.04
N GLY A 23 -16.64 -5.71 -22.56
CA GLY A 23 -17.47 -6.28 -23.62
C GLY A 23 -16.91 -6.12 -25.04
N ILE A 24 -15.91 -6.93 -25.40
CA ILE A 24 -15.24 -6.89 -26.73
C ILE A 24 -16.19 -6.99 -27.92
N ASN A 25 -17.31 -7.70 -27.82
CA ASN A 25 -18.28 -7.80 -28.92
C ASN A 25 -18.91 -6.45 -29.31
N SER A 26 -19.06 -5.53 -28.36
CA SER A 26 -19.56 -4.19 -28.66
C SER A 26 -18.47 -3.35 -29.32
N MET A 27 -17.21 -3.50 -28.88
CA MET A 27 -16.06 -2.83 -29.47
C MET A 27 -15.77 -3.32 -30.89
N ARG A 28 -15.78 -4.64 -31.14
CA ARG A 28 -15.60 -5.24 -32.46
C ARG A 28 -16.61 -4.70 -33.47
N ARG A 29 -17.91 -4.70 -33.12
CA ARG A 29 -18.95 -4.16 -33.99
C ARG A 29 -18.76 -2.67 -34.27
N HIS A 30 -18.26 -1.92 -33.30
CA HIS A 30 -17.95 -0.51 -33.51
C HIS A 30 -16.73 -0.33 -34.42
N TYR A 31 -15.65 -1.08 -34.19
CA TYR A 31 -14.45 -1.10 -35.02
C TYR A 31 -14.80 -1.40 -36.49
N GLU A 32 -15.60 -2.43 -36.74
CA GLU A 32 -16.09 -2.79 -38.08
C GLU A 32 -16.89 -1.65 -38.74
N ARG A 33 -17.81 -1.02 -38.00
CA ARG A 33 -18.61 0.11 -38.51
C ARG A 33 -17.77 1.36 -38.82
N ASN A 34 -16.68 1.56 -38.08
CA ASN A 34 -15.81 2.73 -38.21
C ASN A 34 -14.54 2.43 -39.02
N ARG A 35 -14.63 1.48 -39.96
CA ARG A 35 -13.55 1.13 -40.91
C ARG A 35 -12.21 0.86 -40.23
N GLY A 36 -12.25 0.22 -39.06
CA GLY A 36 -11.07 -0.18 -38.32
C GLY A 36 -10.38 0.94 -37.53
N ASN A 37 -11.08 2.02 -37.18
CA ASN A 37 -10.57 3.02 -36.24
C ASN A 37 -10.91 2.63 -34.78
N PRO A 38 -9.96 2.11 -33.98
CA PRO A 38 -10.20 1.75 -32.58
C PRO A 38 -10.27 2.96 -31.65
N ALA A 39 -9.74 4.13 -32.04
CA ALA A 39 -9.67 5.32 -31.18
C ALA A 39 -11.06 5.84 -30.79
N ALA A 40 -12.06 5.64 -31.65
CA ALA A 40 -13.43 6.09 -31.41
C ALA A 40 -14.11 5.43 -30.17
N TRP A 41 -13.55 4.34 -29.63
CA TRP A 41 -14.05 3.66 -28.42
C TRP A 41 -13.11 3.68 -27.24
N ALA A 42 -11.89 4.22 -27.39
CA ALA A 42 -10.85 4.14 -26.35
C ALA A 42 -11.28 4.82 -25.04
N ASP A 43 -12.07 5.89 -25.12
CA ASP A 43 -12.51 6.67 -23.96
C ASP A 43 -13.86 6.23 -23.39
N LYS A 44 -14.53 5.27 -24.03
CA LYS A 44 -15.85 4.84 -23.57
C LYS A 44 -15.72 3.89 -22.37
N ILE A 45 -16.07 4.38 -21.18
CA ILE A 45 -16.08 3.59 -19.94
C ILE A 45 -17.29 2.63 -19.85
N GLU A 46 -18.39 2.92 -20.54
CA GLU A 46 -19.62 2.11 -20.64
C GLU A 46 -19.46 0.82 -21.47
N CYS A 47 -18.61 -0.07 -20.99
CA CYS A 47 -18.23 -1.28 -21.71
C CYS A 47 -18.31 -2.56 -20.87
N ALA A 48 -18.68 -2.47 -19.60
CA ALA A 48 -18.71 -3.63 -18.72
C ALA A 48 -19.89 -4.58 -19.04
N VAL A 49 -19.63 -5.88 -18.95
CA VAL A 49 -20.62 -6.97 -18.98
C VAL A 49 -20.48 -7.84 -17.74
N LEU A 50 -21.48 -8.69 -17.49
CA LEU A 50 -21.63 -9.43 -16.24
C LEU A 50 -20.71 -10.65 -16.13
N ALA A 51 -20.20 -10.85 -14.93
CA ALA A 51 -19.67 -12.11 -14.45
C ALA A 51 -20.23 -12.43 -13.06
N ILE A 52 -19.88 -13.59 -12.51
CA ILE A 52 -20.08 -13.91 -11.10
C ILE A 52 -18.74 -14.18 -10.42
N ARG A 53 -18.62 -13.85 -9.14
CA ARG A 53 -17.45 -14.18 -8.31
C ARG A 53 -17.88 -14.81 -6.97
N PRO A 54 -17.02 -15.64 -6.35
CA PRO A 54 -17.28 -16.17 -5.02
C PRO A 54 -17.35 -15.04 -3.99
N GLU A 55 -18.37 -15.07 -3.13
CA GLU A 55 -18.57 -14.11 -2.04
C GLU A 55 -19.50 -14.71 -0.98
N SER A 56 -18.94 -15.32 0.07
CA SER A 56 -19.73 -16.11 1.05
C SER A 56 -20.79 -15.31 1.80
N ALA A 57 -20.58 -13.99 1.98
CA ALA A 57 -21.52 -13.11 2.66
C ALA A 57 -22.58 -12.50 1.71
N ALA A 58 -22.52 -12.81 0.42
CA ALA A 58 -23.44 -12.26 -0.55
C ALA A 58 -24.86 -12.82 -0.37
N PRO A 59 -25.91 -11.98 -0.54
CA PRO A 59 -27.27 -12.46 -0.74
C PRO A 59 -27.36 -13.51 -1.85
N PRO A 60 -28.32 -14.45 -1.78
CA PRO A 60 -28.48 -15.49 -2.80
C PRO A 60 -28.63 -14.89 -4.20
N LEU A 61 -27.88 -15.43 -5.15
CA LEU A 61 -27.94 -15.03 -6.55
C LEU A 61 -29.11 -15.75 -7.22
N LEU A 62 -30.07 -14.99 -7.74
CA LEU A 62 -31.17 -15.53 -8.55
C LEU A 62 -30.82 -15.49 -10.04
N GLY A 63 -31.04 -16.61 -10.73
CA GLY A 63 -30.72 -16.81 -12.13
C GLY A 63 -31.63 -17.81 -12.83
N VAL A 64 -31.18 -18.31 -13.98
CA VAL A 64 -31.91 -19.28 -14.80
C VAL A 64 -31.02 -20.48 -15.08
N LEU A 65 -31.51 -21.66 -14.75
CA LEU A 65 -31.00 -22.93 -15.27
C LEU A 65 -31.63 -23.21 -16.62
N PHE A 66 -30.85 -23.79 -17.52
CA PHE A 66 -31.32 -24.32 -18.79
C PHE A 66 -30.49 -25.54 -19.16
N GLU A 67 -31.04 -26.35 -20.05
CA GLU A 67 -30.36 -27.52 -20.60
C GLU A 67 -29.80 -27.17 -21.97
N ILE A 68 -28.58 -27.64 -22.21
CA ILE A 68 -27.86 -27.51 -23.48
C ILE A 68 -27.40 -28.91 -23.90
N SER A 69 -27.53 -29.21 -25.19
CA SER A 69 -27.02 -30.48 -25.70
C SER A 69 -25.49 -30.54 -25.53
N VAL A 70 -24.95 -31.75 -25.33
CA VAL A 70 -23.49 -31.94 -25.23
C VAL A 70 -22.78 -31.43 -26.49
N ALA A 71 -23.41 -31.63 -27.67
CA ALA A 71 -22.88 -31.15 -28.94
C ALA A 71 -22.79 -29.61 -29.02
N ASP A 72 -23.77 -28.90 -28.44
CA ASP A 72 -23.77 -27.44 -28.43
C ASP A 72 -22.93 -26.83 -27.30
N PHE A 73 -22.58 -27.63 -26.28
CA PHE A 73 -21.81 -27.14 -25.13
C PHE A 73 -20.41 -26.65 -25.53
N ASP A 74 -19.77 -27.26 -26.52
CA ASP A 74 -18.48 -26.77 -27.00
C ASP A 74 -18.61 -25.44 -27.76
N SER A 75 -19.72 -25.23 -28.46
CA SER A 75 -20.04 -23.92 -29.05
C SER A 75 -20.26 -22.88 -27.95
N PHE A 76 -20.86 -23.26 -26.82
CA PHE A 76 -20.99 -22.41 -25.65
C PHE A 76 -19.62 -22.04 -25.05
N LYS A 77 -18.73 -23.01 -24.86
CA LYS A 77 -17.36 -22.75 -24.39
C LYS A 77 -16.61 -21.78 -25.31
N LYS A 78 -16.70 -21.96 -26.63
CA LYS A 78 -16.05 -21.08 -27.61
C LYS A 78 -16.61 -19.65 -27.55
N ARG A 79 -17.93 -19.51 -27.40
CA ARG A 79 -18.57 -18.20 -27.28
C ARG A 79 -18.17 -17.48 -25.99
N GLU A 80 -18.13 -18.20 -24.88
CA GLU A 80 -17.82 -17.65 -23.55
C GLU A 80 -16.34 -17.84 -23.17
N ALA A 81 -15.46 -18.00 -24.17
CA ALA A 81 -14.05 -18.34 -24.00
C ALA A 81 -13.20 -17.27 -23.28
N ARG A 82 -13.81 -16.12 -22.96
CA ARG A 82 -13.23 -15.04 -22.16
C ARG A 82 -13.53 -15.15 -20.68
N TYR A 83 -14.36 -16.10 -20.28
CA TYR A 83 -14.66 -16.42 -18.89
C TYR A 83 -13.99 -17.74 -18.47
N LYS A 84 -13.89 -17.93 -17.16
CA LYS A 84 -13.57 -19.23 -16.58
C LYS A 84 -14.85 -20.05 -16.44
N LEU A 85 -14.85 -21.25 -17.02
CA LEU A 85 -15.97 -22.17 -16.91
C LEU A 85 -15.85 -22.96 -15.59
N MET A 86 -16.94 -23.04 -14.82
CA MET A 86 -16.93 -23.69 -13.52
C MET A 86 -18.27 -24.40 -13.25
N GLU A 87 -18.21 -25.54 -12.57
CA GLU A 87 -19.39 -26.22 -12.04
C GLU A 87 -19.71 -25.65 -10.64
N ILE A 88 -20.95 -25.26 -10.42
CA ILE A 88 -21.43 -24.73 -9.14
C ILE A 88 -22.67 -25.48 -8.67
N ASP A 89 -22.88 -25.50 -7.36
CA ASP A 89 -24.13 -25.96 -6.77
C ASP A 89 -25.17 -24.84 -6.79
N CYS A 90 -26.39 -25.16 -7.20
CA CYS A 90 -27.52 -24.25 -7.16
C CYS A 90 -28.84 -24.99 -6.90
N GLU A 91 -29.80 -24.31 -6.28
CA GLU A 91 -31.13 -24.83 -6.03
C GLU A 91 -32.02 -24.62 -7.27
N ASP A 92 -32.60 -25.70 -7.80
CA ASP A 92 -33.63 -25.67 -8.84
C ASP A 92 -34.98 -25.33 -8.21
N LEU A 93 -35.39 -24.07 -8.31
CA LEU A 93 -36.59 -23.58 -7.65
C LEU A 93 -37.88 -24.10 -8.29
N PHE A 94 -37.81 -24.57 -9.54
CA PHE A 94 -38.95 -25.21 -10.19
C PHE A 94 -39.18 -26.63 -9.63
N ARG A 95 -38.09 -27.34 -9.29
CA ARG A 95 -38.14 -28.68 -8.68
C ARG A 95 -38.12 -28.66 -7.15
N GLY A 96 -38.74 -27.65 -6.54
CA GLY A 96 -38.87 -27.56 -5.08
C GLY A 96 -37.57 -27.27 -4.33
N GLY A 97 -36.57 -26.68 -5.00
CA GLY A 97 -35.29 -26.30 -4.37
C GLY A 97 -34.25 -27.42 -4.32
N ALA A 98 -34.41 -28.48 -5.13
CA ALA A 98 -33.40 -29.53 -5.23
C ALA A 98 -32.03 -28.95 -5.63
N VAL A 99 -30.97 -29.30 -4.91
CA VAL A 99 -29.61 -28.88 -5.25
C VAL A 99 -29.15 -29.67 -6.47
N VAL A 100 -28.75 -28.95 -7.51
CA VAL A 100 -28.21 -29.51 -8.75
C VAL A 100 -26.86 -28.84 -9.05
N LYS A 101 -26.02 -29.60 -9.75
CA LYS A 101 -24.77 -29.08 -10.31
C LYS A 101 -25.03 -28.44 -11.66
N ALA A 102 -24.48 -27.26 -11.88
CA ALA A 102 -24.63 -26.53 -13.13
C ALA A 102 -23.32 -25.90 -13.57
N TRP A 103 -23.05 -25.96 -14.88
CA TRP A 103 -21.97 -25.20 -15.49
C TRP A 103 -22.35 -23.72 -15.60
N THR A 104 -21.43 -22.87 -15.19
CA THR A 104 -21.55 -21.41 -15.29
C THR A 104 -20.23 -20.80 -15.71
N VAL A 105 -20.28 -19.50 -15.99
CA VAL A 105 -19.11 -18.68 -16.32
C VAL A 105 -18.82 -17.72 -15.18
N VAL A 106 -17.60 -17.76 -14.66
CA VAL A 106 -17.16 -16.96 -13.52
C VAL A 106 -16.12 -15.93 -13.94
N GLN A 107 -15.95 -14.91 -13.10
CA GLN A 107 -14.86 -13.95 -13.23
C GLN A 107 -13.52 -14.67 -13.21
N GLN A 108 -12.58 -14.17 -14.00
CA GLN A 108 -11.18 -14.55 -13.96
C GLN A 108 -10.30 -13.31 -14.04
N THR A 109 -9.00 -13.48 -13.84
CA THR A 109 -8.00 -12.42 -14.01
C THR A 109 -7.54 -12.32 -15.47
N ASP A 110 -6.92 -11.20 -15.83
CA ASP A 110 -6.28 -11.06 -17.16
C ASP A 110 -5.18 -12.10 -17.37
N ILE A 111 -4.44 -12.45 -16.32
CA ILE A 111 -3.40 -13.48 -16.36
C ILE A 111 -4.00 -14.85 -16.65
N GLU A 112 -5.04 -15.26 -15.89
CA GLU A 112 -5.73 -16.54 -16.14
C GLU A 112 -6.29 -16.60 -17.57
N PHE A 113 -6.87 -15.50 -18.06
CA PHE A 113 -7.37 -15.43 -19.42
C PHE A 113 -6.25 -15.57 -20.46
N GLN A 114 -5.11 -14.90 -20.27
CA GLN A 114 -3.97 -15.00 -21.18
C GLN A 114 -3.38 -16.41 -21.22
N VAL A 115 -3.23 -17.08 -20.08
CA VAL A 115 -2.78 -18.47 -20.00
C VAL A 115 -3.76 -19.38 -20.75
N ALA A 116 -5.05 -19.28 -20.45
CA ALA A 116 -6.09 -20.09 -21.10
C ALA A 116 -6.17 -19.84 -22.62
N LEU A 117 -5.85 -18.62 -23.06
CA LEU A 117 -5.78 -18.26 -24.47
C LEU A 117 -4.56 -18.88 -25.16
N MET A 118 -3.39 -18.87 -24.50
CA MET A 118 -2.17 -19.50 -25.02
C MET A 118 -2.33 -21.03 -25.12
N ASP A 119 -2.92 -21.66 -24.10
CA ASP A 119 -3.13 -23.12 -24.06
C ASP A 119 -4.00 -23.64 -25.21
N ARG A 120 -4.95 -22.82 -25.68
CA ARG A 120 -5.81 -23.16 -26.84
C ARG A 120 -5.23 -22.71 -28.18
N GLY A 121 -3.98 -22.24 -28.22
CA GLY A 121 -3.33 -21.72 -29.43
C GLY A 121 -3.93 -20.42 -29.98
N GLY A 122 -4.69 -19.69 -29.15
CA GLY A 122 -5.31 -18.43 -29.53
C GLY A 122 -4.31 -17.28 -29.56
N LYS A 123 -4.60 -16.26 -30.37
CA LYS A 123 -3.77 -15.05 -30.44
C LYS A 123 -4.51 -13.87 -29.86
N TYR A 124 -3.99 -13.32 -28.77
CA TYR A 124 -4.57 -12.16 -28.07
C TYR A 124 -4.86 -10.99 -29.00
N HIS A 125 -3.93 -10.70 -29.92
CA HIS A 125 -4.10 -9.63 -30.87
C HIS A 125 -5.35 -9.84 -31.74
N GLU A 126 -5.56 -11.03 -32.29
CA GLU A 126 -6.68 -11.34 -33.19
C GLU A 126 -8.03 -11.35 -32.46
N GLU A 127 -8.07 -11.88 -31.22
CA GLU A 127 -9.32 -11.99 -30.47
C GLU A 127 -9.73 -10.68 -29.78
N ILE A 128 -8.75 -9.91 -29.30
CA ILE A 128 -8.94 -8.77 -28.39
C ILE A 128 -8.19 -7.53 -28.90
N GLY A 129 -6.88 -7.65 -29.10
CA GLY A 129 -5.96 -6.52 -29.29
C GLY A 129 -6.22 -5.66 -30.53
N MET A 130 -6.87 -6.20 -31.56
CA MET A 130 -7.33 -5.44 -32.74
C MET A 130 -8.49 -4.49 -32.42
N TYR A 131 -9.30 -4.81 -31.40
CA TYR A 131 -10.54 -4.09 -31.06
C TYR A 131 -10.44 -3.30 -29.76
N TYR A 132 -9.51 -3.68 -28.89
CA TYR A 132 -9.33 -3.13 -27.57
C TYR A 132 -7.85 -2.90 -27.31
N PRO A 133 -7.44 -1.73 -26.76
CA PRO A 133 -6.04 -1.44 -26.52
C PRO A 133 -5.39 -2.56 -25.70
N PRO A 134 -4.33 -3.22 -26.20
CA PRO A 134 -3.73 -4.37 -25.53
C PRO A 134 -3.12 -4.01 -24.17
N GLN A 135 -2.98 -2.72 -23.86
CA GLN A 135 -2.43 -2.21 -22.61
C GLN A 135 -3.49 -1.96 -21.52
N ARG A 136 -4.78 -2.13 -21.84
CA ARG A 136 -5.85 -2.03 -20.84
C ARG A 136 -6.28 -3.42 -20.39
N SER A 137 -6.52 -3.55 -19.10
CA SER A 137 -7.04 -4.78 -18.49
C SER A 137 -8.47 -5.07 -18.97
N LEU A 138 -8.75 -6.34 -19.21
CA LEU A 138 -10.06 -6.84 -19.60
C LEU A 138 -10.97 -7.09 -18.38
N TRP A 139 -10.38 -7.49 -17.24
CA TRP A 139 -11.09 -8.03 -16.08
C TRP A 139 -10.95 -7.24 -14.77
N GLU A 140 -9.90 -6.44 -14.63
CA GLU A 140 -9.46 -5.82 -13.38
C GLU A 140 -9.66 -4.30 -13.37
N ARG A 141 -10.39 -3.78 -14.37
CA ARG A 141 -10.78 -2.36 -14.38
C ARG A 141 -11.88 -2.10 -13.37
N THR A 142 -11.68 -1.10 -12.52
CA THR A 142 -12.68 -0.63 -11.55
C THR A 142 -13.45 0.59 -12.02
N ASP A 143 -13.03 1.20 -13.12
CA ASP A 143 -13.52 2.47 -13.64
C ASP A 143 -14.53 2.32 -14.81
N ILE A 144 -14.83 1.08 -15.21
CA ILE A 144 -15.80 0.80 -16.27
C ILE A 144 -17.23 0.74 -15.76
N LEU A 145 -18.14 1.25 -16.57
CA LEU A 145 -19.58 1.26 -16.31
C LEU A 145 -20.28 0.16 -17.12
N PRO A 146 -21.46 -0.32 -16.67
CA PRO A 146 -22.27 -1.25 -17.43
C PRO A 146 -22.50 -0.76 -18.85
N ASN A 147 -22.32 -1.64 -19.84
CA ASN A 147 -22.74 -1.33 -21.20
C ASN A 147 -24.27 -1.13 -21.24
N PRO A 148 -24.81 0.03 -21.65
CA PRO A 148 -26.23 0.36 -21.49
C PRO A 148 -27.17 -0.65 -22.16
N ALA A 149 -26.89 -1.00 -23.42
CA ALA A 149 -27.70 -1.95 -24.17
C ALA A 149 -27.63 -3.38 -23.62
N TYR A 150 -26.55 -3.74 -22.93
CA TYR A 150 -26.42 -5.02 -22.24
C TYR A 150 -27.13 -4.99 -20.88
N LEU A 151 -26.99 -3.90 -20.12
CA LEU A 151 -27.69 -3.69 -18.85
C LEU A 151 -29.21 -3.74 -19.03
N GLU A 152 -29.73 -3.05 -20.05
CA GLU A 152 -31.16 -3.04 -20.39
C GLU A 152 -31.69 -4.47 -20.65
N LYS A 153 -30.92 -5.28 -21.39
CA LYS A 153 -31.26 -6.70 -21.62
C LYS A 153 -31.29 -7.50 -20.33
N CYS A 154 -30.35 -7.28 -19.43
CA CYS A 154 -30.29 -7.96 -18.14
C CYS A 154 -31.48 -7.58 -17.26
N ILE A 155 -31.83 -6.29 -17.19
CA ILE A 155 -33.00 -5.78 -16.46
C ILE A 155 -34.28 -6.37 -17.06
N THR A 156 -34.41 -6.37 -18.38
CA THR A 156 -35.56 -6.94 -19.08
C THR A 156 -35.73 -8.43 -18.79
N ALA A 157 -34.64 -9.19 -18.83
CA ALA A 157 -34.65 -10.61 -18.49
C ALA A 157 -35.01 -10.84 -17.01
N ALA A 158 -34.46 -10.04 -16.09
CA ALA A 158 -34.77 -10.13 -14.66
C ALA A 158 -36.25 -9.82 -14.38
N LYS A 159 -36.81 -8.77 -15.01
CA LYS A 159 -38.25 -8.44 -14.93
C LYS A 159 -39.13 -9.55 -15.51
N ALA A 160 -38.71 -10.16 -16.63
CA ALA A 160 -39.46 -11.27 -17.21
C ALA A 160 -39.48 -12.48 -16.27
N LEU A 161 -38.32 -12.87 -15.73
CA LEU A 161 -38.24 -13.95 -14.75
C LEU A 161 -39.06 -13.66 -13.49
N ASP A 162 -39.01 -12.42 -13.02
CA ASP A 162 -39.77 -11.98 -11.84
C ASP A 162 -41.28 -12.10 -12.06
N ARG A 163 -41.80 -11.64 -13.21
CA ARG A 163 -43.22 -11.80 -13.56
C ARG A 163 -43.67 -13.26 -13.61
N HIS A 164 -42.79 -14.17 -14.00
CA HIS A 164 -43.12 -15.59 -14.10
C HIS A 164 -43.02 -16.33 -12.76
N THR A 165 -42.24 -15.82 -11.80
CA THR A 165 -41.87 -16.60 -10.61
C THR A 165 -42.29 -15.95 -9.30
N GLY A 166 -42.45 -14.62 -9.26
CA GLY A 166 -42.74 -13.87 -8.04
C GLY A 166 -41.60 -13.86 -7.01
N LEU A 167 -40.38 -14.22 -7.41
CA LEU A 167 -39.24 -14.42 -6.50
C LEU A 167 -38.44 -13.14 -6.18
N GLY A 168 -38.85 -11.98 -6.70
CA GLY A 168 -38.10 -10.74 -6.57
C GLY A 168 -36.84 -10.72 -7.44
N CYS A 169 -36.86 -11.36 -8.61
CA CYS A 169 -35.66 -11.46 -9.47
C CYS A 169 -35.17 -10.10 -9.97
N HIS A 170 -36.09 -9.17 -10.24
CA HIS A 170 -35.73 -7.81 -10.65
C HIS A 170 -35.06 -7.04 -9.50
N GLU A 171 -35.66 -7.06 -8.30
CA GLU A 171 -35.09 -6.44 -7.11
C GLU A 171 -33.72 -7.04 -6.77
N ASN A 172 -33.62 -8.37 -6.80
CA ASN A 172 -32.36 -9.09 -6.60
C ASN A 172 -31.30 -8.66 -7.64
N PHE A 173 -31.69 -8.43 -8.90
CA PHE A 173 -30.78 -7.94 -9.92
C PHE A 173 -30.26 -6.54 -9.61
N VAL A 174 -31.14 -5.58 -9.38
CA VAL A 174 -30.73 -4.17 -9.23
C VAL A 174 -30.00 -3.90 -7.92
N LYS A 175 -30.44 -4.50 -6.81
CA LYS A 175 -29.88 -4.24 -5.47
C LYS A 175 -28.57 -4.95 -5.19
N PHE A 176 -28.37 -6.12 -5.82
CA PHE A 176 -27.29 -7.04 -5.43
C PHE A 176 -26.28 -7.30 -6.54
N THR A 177 -26.43 -6.67 -7.70
CA THR A 177 -25.40 -6.67 -8.74
C THR A 177 -24.50 -5.46 -8.55
N LEU A 178 -23.19 -5.70 -8.46
CA LEU A 178 -22.18 -4.67 -8.30
C LEU A 178 -21.66 -4.17 -9.65
N LEU A 179 -21.19 -2.93 -9.67
CA LEU A 179 -20.36 -2.39 -10.73
C LEU A 179 -18.92 -2.87 -10.60
N ALA A 180 -18.08 -2.45 -11.54
CA ALA A 180 -16.67 -2.83 -11.60
C ALA A 180 -15.86 -2.37 -10.38
N ASP A 181 -16.29 -1.28 -9.73
CA ASP A 181 -15.72 -0.78 -8.48
C ASP A 181 -15.95 -1.71 -7.26
N GLY A 182 -16.77 -2.74 -7.42
CA GLY A 182 -17.11 -3.70 -6.38
C GLY A 182 -17.89 -3.11 -5.20
N ARG A 183 -18.47 -1.92 -5.35
CA ARG A 183 -19.17 -1.20 -4.27
C ARG A 183 -20.52 -0.66 -4.72
N THR A 184 -20.56 -0.02 -5.89
CA THR A 184 -21.79 0.59 -6.41
C THR A 184 -22.73 -0.48 -6.93
N THR A 185 -24.00 -0.44 -6.55
CA THR A 185 -25.02 -1.35 -7.08
C THR A 185 -25.63 -0.83 -8.38
N VAL A 186 -26.28 -1.70 -9.15
CA VAL A 186 -27.05 -1.27 -10.34
C VAL A 186 -28.17 -0.30 -9.95
N GLU A 187 -28.83 -0.50 -8.82
CA GLU A 187 -29.85 0.42 -8.30
C GLU A 187 -29.27 1.82 -8.05
N GLN A 188 -28.14 1.92 -7.35
CA GLN A 188 -27.45 3.19 -7.11
C GLN A 188 -27.00 3.85 -8.42
N TYR A 189 -26.54 3.05 -9.38
CA TYR A 189 -26.12 3.53 -10.69
C TYR A 189 -27.29 4.12 -11.50
N LEU A 190 -28.45 3.47 -11.48
CA LEU A 190 -29.63 3.94 -12.18
C LEU A 190 -30.25 5.17 -11.50
N GLY A 191 -30.28 5.19 -10.16
CA GLY A 191 -30.81 6.32 -9.39
C GLY A 191 -30.00 7.61 -9.52
N ARG A 192 -28.72 7.55 -9.94
CA ARG A 192 -27.89 8.73 -10.25
C ARG A 192 -28.15 9.31 -11.65
N ASN A 193 -28.77 8.53 -12.54
CA ASN A 193 -28.99 8.87 -13.94
C ASN A 193 -30.45 9.14 -14.26
N GLU A 194 -31.36 9.07 -13.28
CA GLU A 194 -32.67 9.68 -13.47
C GLU A 194 -32.46 11.20 -13.56
N PRO A 195 -33.02 11.87 -14.59
CA PRO A 195 -32.95 13.32 -14.67
C PRO A 195 -33.74 13.87 -13.49
N ASP A 196 -33.02 14.21 -12.42
CA ASP A 196 -33.57 14.98 -11.32
C ASP A 196 -34.14 16.27 -11.92
N GLY A 197 -35.45 16.44 -11.70
CA GLY A 197 -36.07 17.74 -11.77
C GLY A 197 -35.24 18.72 -10.94
N ASP A 198 -35.13 19.92 -11.49
CA ASP A 198 -34.38 21.07 -10.99
C ASP A 198 -34.71 21.42 -9.53
N ASP A 199 -34.02 20.77 -8.59
CA ASP A 199 -34.13 21.04 -7.16
C ASP A 199 -32.72 21.22 -6.57
N GLY A 200 -32.06 22.32 -6.95
CA GLY A 200 -30.68 22.66 -6.62
C GLY A 200 -30.32 22.66 -5.12
N LYS A 201 -30.00 21.48 -4.56
CA LYS A 201 -29.26 21.32 -3.30
C LYS A 201 -28.26 20.16 -3.39
N GLY A 202 -27.11 20.45 -4.00
CA GLY A 202 -25.99 19.52 -4.12
C GLY A 202 -25.36 19.16 -2.78
N GLY A 203 -25.55 17.91 -2.35
CA GLY A 203 -24.64 17.24 -1.43
C GLY A 203 -23.44 16.70 -2.22
N ALA A 204 -22.24 17.20 -1.92
CA ALA A 204 -21.02 16.84 -2.63
C ALA A 204 -20.75 15.32 -2.58
N ALA A 205 -20.91 14.65 -3.72
CA ALA A 205 -20.31 13.36 -3.96
C ALA A 205 -18.79 13.51 -3.96
N LYS A 206 -18.07 12.57 -3.34
CA LYS A 206 -16.62 12.46 -3.49
C LYS A 206 -16.34 11.98 -4.90
N ASP A 207 -15.57 12.78 -5.63
CA ASP A 207 -15.18 12.55 -7.01
C ASP A 207 -14.52 11.16 -7.19
N PRO A 208 -14.62 10.55 -8.40
CA PRO A 208 -13.74 9.44 -8.76
C PRO A 208 -12.28 9.82 -8.53
N PRO A 209 -11.37 8.84 -8.28
CA PRO A 209 -9.95 9.14 -8.14
C PRO A 209 -9.51 9.96 -9.35
N PRO A 210 -8.80 11.09 -9.12
CA PRO A 210 -8.49 12.01 -10.20
C PRO A 210 -7.74 11.26 -11.30
N PRO A 211 -8.01 11.54 -12.58
CA PRO A 211 -7.27 10.94 -13.68
C PRO A 211 -5.76 11.16 -13.46
N PRO A 212 -4.89 10.23 -13.91
CA PRO A 212 -3.45 10.35 -13.74
C PRO A 212 -3.00 11.73 -14.20
N ASN A 213 -2.33 12.45 -13.30
CA ASN A 213 -2.03 13.85 -13.51
C ASN A 213 -1.11 13.96 -14.74
N VAL A 214 -1.50 14.76 -15.73
CA VAL A 214 -0.71 15.03 -16.95
C VAL A 214 0.71 15.53 -16.65
N ASN A 215 0.96 16.00 -15.43
CA ASN A 215 2.25 16.47 -14.95
C ASN A 215 3.06 15.44 -14.15
N ASP A 216 2.63 14.18 -14.10
CA ASP A 216 3.39 13.11 -13.45
C ASP A 216 4.68 12.83 -14.24
N THR A 217 5.75 12.45 -13.53
CA THR A 217 7.02 12.06 -14.15
C THR A 217 7.02 10.56 -14.43
N TRP A 218 7.27 10.20 -15.69
CA TRP A 218 7.31 8.82 -16.14
C TRP A 218 8.69 8.47 -16.67
N TYR A 219 9.12 7.26 -16.33
CA TYR A 219 10.40 6.72 -16.75
C TYR A 219 10.19 5.55 -17.69
N HIS A 220 10.99 5.52 -18.77
CA HIS A 220 11.04 4.34 -19.62
C HIS A 220 11.94 3.30 -18.97
N CYS A 221 11.37 2.14 -18.68
CA CYS A 221 12.06 0.99 -18.11
C CYS A 221 12.38 0.02 -19.25
N GLU A 222 13.66 -0.23 -19.49
CA GLU A 222 14.08 -1.30 -20.40
C GLU A 222 13.76 -2.64 -19.71
N GLY A 223 12.63 -3.24 -20.10
CA GLY A 223 12.20 -4.55 -19.61
C GLY A 223 13.03 -5.68 -20.16
N THR A 224 13.00 -6.82 -19.47
CA THR A 224 13.51 -8.11 -19.98
C THR A 224 12.67 -8.64 -21.16
N GLY A 225 11.51 -8.02 -21.44
CA GLY A 225 10.61 -8.33 -22.55
C GLY A 225 10.66 -7.32 -23.70
N LYS A 226 10.08 -7.70 -24.85
CA LYS A 226 10.02 -6.87 -26.07
C LYS A 226 9.09 -5.64 -25.97
N VAL A 227 8.34 -5.49 -24.89
CA VAL A 227 7.35 -4.41 -24.72
C VAL A 227 7.92 -3.36 -23.78
N PRO A 228 8.02 -2.08 -24.20
CA PRO A 228 8.48 -1.01 -23.32
C PRO A 228 7.54 -0.89 -22.12
N GLN A 229 8.12 -0.64 -20.94
CA GLN A 229 7.36 -0.39 -19.73
C GLN A 229 7.65 1.03 -19.23
N PHE A 230 6.67 1.62 -18.56
CA PHE A 230 6.71 2.99 -18.08
C PHE A 230 6.37 3.02 -16.60
N TRP A 231 7.25 3.61 -15.81
CA TRP A 231 7.09 3.70 -14.37
C TRP A 231 6.73 5.12 -13.95
N ASN A 232 5.58 5.27 -13.30
CA ASN A 232 5.15 6.53 -12.72
C ASN A 232 5.92 6.77 -11.41
N ALA A 233 6.78 7.78 -11.39
CA ALA A 233 7.60 8.06 -10.22
C ALA A 233 6.77 8.48 -9.00
N ARG A 234 5.61 9.12 -9.20
CA ARG A 234 4.75 9.63 -8.13
C ARG A 234 4.02 8.52 -7.39
N THR A 235 3.34 7.66 -8.14
CA THR A 235 2.48 6.60 -7.59
C THR A 235 3.22 5.28 -7.42
N GLY A 236 4.36 5.13 -8.10
CA GLY A 236 5.09 3.89 -8.14
C GLY A 236 4.53 2.86 -9.12
N VAL A 237 3.47 3.20 -9.86
CA VAL A 237 2.75 2.25 -10.73
C VAL A 237 3.52 2.02 -12.03
N LEU A 238 3.72 0.76 -12.39
CA LEU A 238 4.27 0.31 -13.68
C LEU A 238 3.14 0.07 -14.68
N MET A 239 3.30 0.57 -15.91
CA MET A 239 2.33 0.44 -17.00
C MET A 239 3.03 0.16 -18.33
N LEU A 240 2.33 -0.44 -19.28
CA LEU A 240 2.89 -0.71 -20.62
C LEU A 240 2.96 0.55 -21.50
N ASN A 241 2.17 1.58 -21.20
CA ASN A 241 2.19 2.88 -21.87
C ASN A 241 1.86 3.98 -20.85
N PRO A 242 2.42 5.19 -20.98
CA PRO A 242 1.95 6.34 -20.20
C PRO A 242 0.55 6.77 -20.70
N PRO A 243 -0.22 7.52 -19.90
CA PRO A 243 -1.50 8.11 -20.31
C PRO A 243 -1.39 8.96 -21.58
N GLU A 244 -2.45 8.94 -22.40
CA GLU A 244 -2.51 9.69 -23.67
C GLU A 244 -2.34 11.20 -23.44
N GLY A 245 -1.56 11.86 -24.32
CA GLY A 245 -1.19 13.27 -24.18
C GLY A 245 0.03 13.53 -23.30
N GLN A 246 0.60 12.52 -22.65
CA GLN A 246 1.89 12.64 -21.99
C GLN A 246 3.01 12.26 -22.97
N THR A 247 3.84 13.23 -23.35
CA THR A 247 5.21 12.97 -23.83
C THR A 247 6.09 12.83 -22.59
N PRO A 248 6.35 11.61 -22.10
CA PRO A 248 7.25 11.44 -20.97
C PRO A 248 8.61 12.04 -21.35
N PRO A 249 9.30 12.77 -20.47
CA PRO A 249 10.74 12.88 -20.62
C PRO A 249 11.26 11.44 -20.63
N LEU A 250 11.80 10.99 -21.76
CA LEU A 250 12.36 9.64 -21.94
C LEU A 250 13.66 9.49 -21.16
N LEU A 251 13.59 9.73 -19.85
CA LEU A 251 14.65 9.41 -18.92
C LEU A 251 14.67 7.89 -18.86
N LYS A 252 15.72 7.31 -19.43
CA LYS A 252 15.97 5.87 -19.32
C LYS A 252 16.47 5.59 -17.92
N LEU A 253 15.76 4.73 -17.21
CA LEU A 253 16.33 4.16 -15.99
C LEU A 253 17.30 3.05 -16.38
N PRO A 254 18.51 3.01 -15.81
CA PRO A 254 19.45 1.90 -16.00
C PRO A 254 18.99 0.61 -15.31
N PHE A 255 17.79 0.60 -14.70
CA PHE A 255 17.23 -0.55 -14.02
C PHE A 255 15.74 -0.67 -14.27
N HIS A 256 15.28 -1.91 -14.36
CA HIS A 256 13.87 -2.20 -14.32
C HIS A 256 13.42 -2.24 -12.84
N PRO A 257 12.30 -1.60 -12.48
CA PRO A 257 11.78 -1.62 -11.10
C PRO A 257 11.47 -3.03 -10.59
N GLU A 258 11.42 -4.02 -11.49
CA GLU A 258 11.23 -5.44 -11.21
C GLU A 258 12.38 -6.35 -11.70
N ALA A 259 13.48 -5.86 -12.28
CA ALA A 259 14.51 -6.73 -12.94
C ALA A 259 15.28 -7.66 -12.00
N VAL A 260 15.11 -7.52 -10.69
CA VAL A 260 15.74 -8.42 -9.70
C VAL A 260 14.74 -9.43 -9.14
N TRP A 261 13.56 -9.52 -9.76
CA TRP A 261 12.53 -10.47 -9.44
C TRP A 261 12.72 -11.72 -10.31
N ASP A 262 13.01 -12.85 -9.68
CA ASP A 262 12.86 -14.15 -10.32
C ASP A 262 11.40 -14.62 -10.14
N PRO A 263 10.54 -14.54 -11.18
CA PRO A 263 9.15 -14.99 -11.09
C PRO A 263 9.03 -16.50 -10.79
N ALA A 264 10.09 -17.30 -10.98
CA ALA A 264 10.10 -18.71 -10.61
C ALA A 264 10.22 -18.94 -9.10
N THR A 265 10.60 -17.93 -8.31
CA THR A 265 10.91 -18.14 -6.88
C THR A 265 9.73 -18.02 -5.94
N GLN A 266 8.62 -17.31 -6.21
CA GLN A 266 7.41 -17.38 -5.37
C GLN A 266 6.09 -16.97 -6.07
N PRO A 267 5.05 -17.83 -6.09
CA PRO A 267 3.71 -17.51 -6.59
C PRO A 267 2.71 -17.07 -5.50
N ASN A 268 3.14 -16.77 -4.28
CA ASN A 268 2.22 -16.42 -3.20
C ASN A 268 2.01 -14.89 -3.10
N LEU A 269 0.77 -14.45 -3.25
CA LEU A 269 0.24 -13.11 -2.90
C LEU A 269 0.57 -12.65 -1.45
N LYS A 270 1.24 -13.49 -0.65
CA LYS A 270 1.67 -13.19 0.72
C LYS A 270 2.96 -12.37 0.80
N GLU A 271 3.82 -12.37 -0.22
CA GLU A 271 4.99 -11.46 -0.21
C GLU A 271 4.60 -10.10 -0.80
N LEU A 272 3.95 -9.27 0.04
CA LEU A 272 3.58 -7.90 -0.31
C LEU A 272 4.76 -6.94 -0.34
N VAL A 273 5.93 -7.43 0.10
CA VAL A 273 7.18 -6.69 0.24
C VAL A 273 8.15 -7.11 -0.86
N VAL A 274 8.50 -6.18 -1.74
CA VAL A 274 9.55 -6.38 -2.75
C VAL A 274 10.91 -6.09 -2.13
N LYS A 275 11.83 -7.03 -2.37
CA LYS A 275 13.26 -6.84 -2.16
C LYS A 275 13.90 -6.62 -3.52
N THR A 276 14.52 -5.47 -3.74
CA THR A 276 15.39 -5.29 -4.91
C THR A 276 16.83 -5.30 -4.45
N PHE A 277 17.65 -6.10 -5.14
CA PHE A 277 19.06 -6.28 -4.84
C PHE A 277 19.88 -5.61 -5.93
N ALA A 278 20.74 -4.67 -5.58
CA ALA A 278 21.99 -4.55 -6.30
C ALA A 278 22.97 -5.53 -5.66
N SER A 279 23.87 -6.12 -6.44
CA SER A 279 24.86 -7.13 -5.99
C SER A 279 25.93 -6.58 -5.03
N GLY A 280 25.71 -5.45 -4.36
CA GLY A 280 26.71 -4.70 -3.62
C GLY A 280 26.48 -4.61 -2.10
N HIS A 281 27.45 -4.00 -1.41
CA HIS A 281 27.43 -3.77 0.04
C HIS A 281 26.90 -2.36 0.39
N GLY A 282 26.17 -1.70 -0.52
CA GLY A 282 25.67 -0.35 -0.32
C GLY A 282 24.58 -0.24 0.77
N PRO A 283 24.07 0.97 1.03
CA PRO A 283 23.05 1.20 2.03
C PRO A 283 21.75 0.43 1.74
N LEU A 284 20.98 0.17 2.80
CA LEU A 284 19.60 -0.32 2.71
C LEU A 284 18.65 0.88 2.69
N PHE A 285 17.72 0.93 1.75
CA PHE A 285 16.67 1.95 1.65
C PHE A 285 15.29 1.33 1.90
N THR A 286 14.47 1.95 2.75
CA THR A 286 13.06 1.57 2.94
C THR A 286 12.14 2.73 2.58
N ALA A 287 10.93 2.41 2.12
CA ALA A 287 9.87 3.40 1.88
C ALA A 287 8.48 2.79 2.19
N PRO A 288 8.16 2.59 3.48
CA PRO A 288 6.97 1.86 3.90
C PRO A 288 5.66 2.65 3.72
N HIS A 289 5.73 3.96 3.56
CA HIS A 289 4.55 4.80 3.38
C HIS A 289 4.28 5.13 1.91
N SER A 290 4.78 4.36 0.96
CA SER A 290 4.47 4.54 -0.46
C SER A 290 3.03 4.11 -0.81
N ILE A 291 2.32 3.49 0.13
CA ILE A 291 0.90 3.11 0.09
C ILE A 291 0.18 3.56 1.38
N VAL A 292 -1.15 3.45 1.43
CA VAL A 292 -1.95 3.66 2.63
C VAL A 292 -1.86 2.43 3.55
N VAL A 293 -1.51 2.63 4.81
CA VAL A 293 -1.29 1.54 5.80
C VAL A 293 -2.02 1.81 7.12
N SER A 294 -2.43 0.75 7.81
CA SER A 294 -3.26 0.81 9.02
C SER A 294 -2.45 0.99 10.30
N ARG A 295 -2.99 1.80 11.23
CA ARG A 295 -2.41 2.12 12.56
C ARG A 295 -3.31 1.75 13.74
N ASP A 296 -3.91 0.56 13.70
CA ASP A 296 -4.85 0.07 14.73
C ASP A 296 -6.07 0.98 14.87
N ASN A 297 -6.19 1.66 16.02
CA ASN A 297 -7.27 2.57 16.34
C ASN A 297 -6.95 4.03 15.95
N ASP A 298 -5.72 4.29 15.48
CA ASP A 298 -5.34 5.59 14.95
C ASP A 298 -5.67 5.68 13.46
N ALA A 299 -5.72 6.91 12.96
CA ALA A 299 -5.96 7.15 11.54
C ALA A 299 -4.89 6.46 10.68
N ASP A 300 -5.34 5.84 9.58
CA ASP A 300 -4.48 5.26 8.56
C ASP A 300 -3.39 6.25 8.14
N HIS A 301 -2.17 5.74 7.97
CA HIS A 301 -1.11 6.54 7.41
C HIS A 301 -1.35 6.72 5.91
N LYS A 302 -1.31 7.97 5.45
CA LYS A 302 -1.51 8.31 4.05
C LYS A 302 -0.30 7.89 3.21
N ALA A 303 -0.54 7.59 1.93
CA ALA A 303 0.52 7.35 0.99
C ALA A 303 1.33 8.64 0.75
N GLU A 304 2.65 8.50 0.74
CA GLU A 304 3.63 9.55 0.51
C GLU A 304 4.18 9.40 -0.92
N SER A 305 3.77 10.31 -1.81
CA SER A 305 4.20 10.23 -3.21
C SER A 305 5.72 10.26 -3.38
N PHE A 306 6.23 9.57 -4.41
CA PHE A 306 7.63 9.47 -4.84
C PHE A 306 8.60 8.72 -3.91
N THR A 307 8.22 8.38 -2.67
CA THR A 307 9.16 7.78 -1.70
C THR A 307 9.68 6.41 -2.16
N MET A 308 8.82 5.54 -2.69
CA MET A 308 9.27 4.25 -3.27
C MET A 308 10.21 4.44 -4.45
N PHE A 309 9.86 5.35 -5.37
CA PHE A 309 10.70 5.64 -6.54
C PHE A 309 12.10 6.08 -6.10
N ILE A 310 12.16 7.05 -5.19
CA ILE A 310 13.41 7.58 -4.63
C ILE A 310 14.20 6.46 -3.94
N ALA A 311 13.58 5.67 -3.06
CA ALA A 311 14.26 4.59 -2.34
C ALA A 311 14.87 3.53 -3.29
N ARG A 312 14.12 3.11 -4.31
CA ARG A 312 14.60 2.15 -5.32
C ARG A 312 15.72 2.73 -6.19
N ALA A 313 15.58 3.98 -6.61
CA ALA A 313 16.59 4.65 -7.43
C ALA A 313 17.90 4.89 -6.67
N LEU A 314 17.81 5.28 -5.39
CA LEU A 314 18.95 5.41 -4.50
C LEU A 314 19.63 4.05 -4.30
N ALA A 315 18.86 2.99 -4.01
CA ALA A 315 19.39 1.64 -3.85
C ALA A 315 20.13 1.16 -5.09
N PHE A 316 19.52 1.28 -6.28
CA PHE A 316 20.16 0.88 -7.52
C PHE A 316 21.48 1.65 -7.75
N SER A 317 21.43 2.97 -7.65
CA SER A 317 22.55 3.85 -7.98
C SER A 317 23.71 3.76 -6.98
N SER A 318 23.44 3.33 -5.74
CA SER A 318 24.44 3.16 -4.69
C SER A 318 24.95 1.72 -4.56
N SER A 319 24.56 0.81 -5.46
CA SER A 319 24.78 -0.63 -5.30
C SER A 319 24.29 -1.16 -3.94
N GLY A 320 23.19 -0.58 -3.46
CA GLY A 320 22.53 -0.89 -2.20
C GLY A 320 21.34 -1.82 -2.37
N HIS A 321 20.48 -1.83 -1.36
CA HIS A 321 19.27 -2.65 -1.31
C HIS A 321 18.05 -1.76 -1.10
N SER A 322 16.89 -2.16 -1.61
CA SER A 322 15.65 -1.57 -1.12
C SER A 322 14.59 -2.60 -0.73
N ILE A 323 13.82 -2.23 0.28
CA ILE A 323 12.62 -2.94 0.72
C ILE A 323 11.46 -1.98 0.56
N THR A 324 10.53 -2.30 -0.33
CA THR A 324 9.33 -1.49 -0.60
C THR A 324 8.11 -2.38 -0.77
N TRP A 325 6.92 -1.80 -0.90
CA TRP A 325 5.74 -2.58 -1.30
C TRP A 325 5.83 -3.05 -2.76
N ASN A 326 5.08 -4.11 -3.07
CA ASN A 326 4.96 -4.65 -4.43
C ASN A 326 3.97 -3.88 -5.29
N GLN A 327 3.99 -4.17 -6.60
CA GLN A 327 3.17 -3.47 -7.58
C GLN A 327 1.67 -3.67 -7.32
N ALA A 328 1.26 -4.87 -6.89
CA ALA A 328 -0.13 -5.15 -6.53
C ALA A 328 -0.62 -4.25 -5.37
N ALA A 329 0.16 -4.12 -4.30
CA ALA A 329 -0.14 -3.26 -3.17
C ALA A 329 -0.27 -1.79 -3.58
N HIS A 330 0.58 -1.32 -4.49
CA HIS A 330 0.53 0.03 -5.04
C HIS A 330 -0.73 0.30 -5.87
N VAL A 331 -1.08 -0.61 -6.79
CA VAL A 331 -2.30 -0.52 -7.59
C VAL A 331 -3.53 -0.51 -6.69
N THR A 332 -3.60 -1.44 -5.73
CA THR A 332 -4.72 -1.53 -4.79
C THR A 332 -4.83 -0.27 -3.92
N SER A 333 -3.72 0.20 -3.35
CA SER A 333 -3.70 1.40 -2.52
C SER A 333 -4.10 2.65 -3.30
N SER A 334 -3.64 2.79 -4.54
CA SER A 334 -4.00 3.92 -5.40
C SER A 334 -5.48 3.91 -5.77
N ALA A 335 -6.11 2.74 -5.85
CA ALA A 335 -7.53 2.60 -6.16
C ALA A 335 -8.45 2.77 -4.94
N CYS A 336 -7.99 2.40 -3.74
CA CYS A 336 -8.86 2.31 -2.57
C CYS A 336 -8.84 3.54 -1.66
N GLU A 337 -7.74 4.31 -1.62
CA GLU A 337 -7.48 5.42 -0.68
C GLU A 337 -7.62 5.08 0.83
N VAL A 338 -7.78 3.80 1.16
CA VAL A 338 -7.86 3.26 2.53
C VAL A 338 -6.90 2.09 2.66
N ALA A 339 -6.44 1.78 3.87
CA ALA A 339 -5.57 0.65 4.10
C ALA A 339 -6.28 -0.65 3.69
N PHE A 340 -5.84 -1.24 2.58
CA PHE A 340 -6.41 -2.49 2.08
C PHE A 340 -6.02 -3.66 3.00
N GLY A 341 -6.90 -4.65 3.18
CA GLY A 341 -6.53 -5.93 3.80
C GLY A 341 -5.88 -5.88 5.19
N GLY A 342 -5.99 -4.77 5.92
CA GLY A 342 -5.29 -4.57 7.19
C GLY A 342 -3.77 -4.49 7.07
N LEU A 343 -3.23 -4.03 5.92
CA LEU A 343 -1.78 -3.84 5.75
C LEU A 343 -1.22 -2.99 6.88
N ARG A 344 -0.32 -3.60 7.64
CA ARG A 344 0.25 -3.03 8.85
C ARG A 344 1.35 -2.04 8.53
N ASP A 345 1.28 -0.87 9.15
CA ASP A 345 2.35 0.12 9.09
C ASP A 345 3.63 -0.42 9.75
N PRO A 346 4.72 -0.65 8.99
CA PRO A 346 6.02 -1.08 9.52
C PRO A 346 6.64 -0.07 10.49
N ASN A 347 6.18 1.18 10.44
CA ASN A 347 6.58 2.25 11.34
C ASN A 347 5.67 2.43 12.56
N TYR A 348 4.70 1.55 12.77
CA TYR A 348 3.74 1.62 13.88
C TYR A 348 3.46 0.26 14.56
N LEU A 349 4.48 -0.62 14.59
CA LEU A 349 4.33 -1.98 15.10
C LEU A 349 4.36 -2.05 16.62
N ARG A 350 3.61 -2.97 17.21
CA ARG A 350 3.81 -3.35 18.63
C ARG A 350 5.11 -4.13 18.79
N ARG A 351 5.62 -4.18 20.03
CA ARG A 351 6.86 -4.92 20.35
C ARG A 351 6.79 -6.40 19.99
N ASP A 352 5.66 -7.05 20.25
CA ASP A 352 5.39 -8.46 19.92
C ASP A 352 5.22 -8.69 18.41
N GLU A 353 4.62 -7.72 17.71
CA GLU A 353 4.45 -7.76 16.24
C GLU A 353 5.76 -7.63 15.48
N ALA A 354 6.67 -6.77 15.94
CA ALA A 354 7.89 -6.42 15.21
C ALA A 354 8.75 -7.64 14.83
N SER A 355 8.78 -8.67 15.69
CA SER A 355 9.61 -9.86 15.46
C SER A 355 9.17 -10.70 14.25
N ASN A 356 7.86 -10.71 13.96
CA ASN A 356 7.20 -11.52 12.94
C ASN A 356 6.71 -10.70 11.74
N ASN A 357 6.93 -9.40 11.73
CA ASN A 357 6.52 -8.54 10.63
C ASN A 357 7.35 -8.85 9.37
N GLU A 358 6.69 -8.82 8.21
CA GLU A 358 7.29 -9.15 6.91
C GLU A 358 8.45 -8.22 6.54
N TRP A 359 8.38 -6.93 6.86
CA TRP A 359 9.46 -5.98 6.62
C TRP A 359 10.68 -6.28 7.49
N VAL A 360 10.46 -6.66 8.75
CA VAL A 360 11.56 -7.04 9.65
C VAL A 360 12.18 -8.37 9.22
N SER A 361 11.37 -9.31 8.76
CA SER A 361 11.83 -10.57 8.17
C SER A 361 12.63 -10.33 6.89
N ALA A 362 12.20 -9.39 6.05
CA ALA A 362 12.94 -8.96 4.87
C ALA A 362 14.31 -8.39 5.25
N MET A 363 14.37 -7.46 6.21
CA MET A 363 15.64 -6.92 6.71
C MET A 363 16.57 -7.99 7.29
N LYS A 364 16.02 -8.96 8.03
CA LYS A 364 16.78 -10.10 8.57
C LYS A 364 17.39 -10.93 7.45
N SER A 365 16.63 -11.23 6.39
CA SER A 365 17.13 -12.03 5.26
C SER A 365 18.29 -11.36 4.49
N LEU A 366 18.42 -10.03 4.56
CA LEU A 366 19.57 -9.31 4.00
C LEU A 366 20.83 -9.40 4.88
N THR A 367 20.67 -9.85 6.13
CA THR A 367 21.76 -9.96 7.12
C THR A 367 22.17 -11.41 7.39
N THR A 368 21.52 -12.39 6.75
CA THR A 368 21.87 -13.80 6.86
C THR A 368 22.89 -14.15 5.79
N GLY A 369 24.17 -14.25 6.17
CA GLY A 369 25.26 -14.66 5.29
C GLY A 369 26.65 -14.45 5.91
N PRO A 370 27.69 -15.14 5.44
CA PRO A 370 29.05 -15.03 5.97
C PRO A 370 29.69 -13.64 5.77
N ALA A 371 29.12 -12.80 4.89
CA ALA A 371 29.53 -11.42 4.62
C ALA A 371 28.51 -10.38 5.11
N ALA A 372 27.78 -10.69 6.18
CA ALA A 372 26.73 -9.81 6.70
C ALA A 372 27.33 -8.65 7.52
N ASP A 373 27.98 -7.74 6.80
CA ASP A 373 28.57 -6.50 7.30
C ASP A 373 27.49 -5.56 7.85
N THR A 374 27.89 -4.69 8.78
CA THR A 374 27.09 -3.55 9.22
C THR A 374 26.79 -2.65 8.01
N ARG A 375 25.56 -2.15 7.91
CA ARG A 375 25.14 -1.25 6.82
C ARG A 375 24.44 -0.01 7.34
N LEU A 376 24.49 1.08 6.57
CA LEU A 376 23.60 2.22 6.78
C LEU A 376 22.19 1.84 6.31
N HIS A 377 21.19 2.00 7.16
CA HIS A 377 19.77 1.82 6.82
C HIS A 377 19.11 3.19 6.78
N ILE A 378 18.49 3.52 5.64
CA ILE A 378 17.88 4.82 5.37
C ILE A 378 16.39 4.62 5.09
N ASP A 379 15.55 5.07 6.01
CA ASP A 379 14.09 5.05 5.85
C ASP A 379 13.61 6.36 5.23
N ILE A 380 13.12 6.30 4.00
CA ILE A 380 12.70 7.45 3.19
C ILE A 380 11.23 7.74 3.45
N HIS A 381 10.96 8.96 3.91
CA HIS A 381 9.63 9.49 4.18
C HIS A 381 9.37 10.79 3.43
N GLY A 382 8.10 11.12 3.33
CA GLY A 382 7.59 12.37 2.83
C GLY A 382 7.00 13.25 3.92
N LYS A 383 7.43 14.51 3.97
CA LYS A 383 6.75 15.57 4.73
C LYS A 383 6.02 16.55 3.83
N ALA A 384 5.15 17.35 4.43
CA ALA A 384 4.41 18.40 3.75
C ALA A 384 5.30 19.63 3.49
N ASP A 385 5.00 20.38 2.43
CA ASP A 385 5.66 21.65 2.16
C ASP A 385 5.15 22.69 3.15
N ARG A 386 6.05 23.28 3.93
CA ARG A 386 5.73 24.35 4.87
C ARG A 386 6.74 25.48 4.74
N ALA A 387 6.21 26.70 4.70
CA ALA A 387 7.05 27.89 4.73
C ALA A 387 7.88 27.88 6.01
N ASN A 388 9.19 28.11 5.88
CA ASN A 388 10.18 28.13 6.97
C ASN A 388 10.58 26.77 7.57
N GLU A 389 10.17 25.66 6.98
CA GLU A 389 10.76 24.35 7.30
C GLU A 389 11.86 24.02 6.27
N SER A 390 12.85 23.23 6.70
CA SER A 390 13.86 22.62 5.84
C SER A 390 13.24 21.78 4.73
N HIS A 391 13.96 21.63 3.61
CA HIS A 391 13.51 20.80 2.50
C HIS A 391 13.72 19.30 2.79
N CYS A 392 14.74 18.97 3.59
CA CYS A 392 15.11 17.64 4.00
C CYS A 392 15.41 17.59 5.50
N ASP A 393 14.92 16.56 6.20
CA ASP A 393 15.19 16.36 7.63
C ASP A 393 15.89 15.03 7.86
N VAL A 394 16.83 15.00 8.81
CA VAL A 394 17.56 13.78 9.21
C VAL A 394 17.19 13.39 10.63
N GLY A 395 16.51 12.26 10.78
CA GLY A 395 16.12 11.69 12.06
C GLY A 395 17.06 10.55 12.51
N VAL A 396 17.63 10.66 13.71
CA VAL A 396 18.58 9.67 14.28
C VAL A 396 18.13 9.14 15.64
N GLY A 397 16.86 9.27 15.98
CA GLY A 397 16.29 8.84 17.27
C GLY A 397 16.43 7.35 17.53
N ALA A 398 16.28 6.50 16.51
CA ALA A 398 16.48 5.06 16.65
C ALA A 398 17.93 4.71 17.01
N LEU A 399 18.91 5.41 16.40
CA LEU A 399 20.33 5.32 16.76
C LEU A 399 20.56 5.83 18.18
N ARG A 400 20.03 7.01 18.50
CA ARG A 400 20.19 7.65 19.82
C ARG A 400 19.70 6.76 20.95
N ALA A 401 18.53 6.15 20.76
CA ALA A 401 17.94 5.23 21.73
C ALA A 401 18.77 3.93 21.92
N LYS A 402 19.53 3.50 20.90
CA LYS A 402 20.28 2.25 20.92
C LYS A 402 21.76 2.41 21.31
N PHE A 403 22.43 3.46 20.81
CA PHE A 403 23.89 3.65 20.91
C PHE A 403 24.30 4.91 21.68
N GLY A 404 23.32 5.75 22.08
CA GLY A 404 23.52 6.99 22.81
C GLY A 404 23.70 8.22 21.91
N ASN A 405 23.74 9.40 22.54
CA ASN A 405 23.76 10.70 21.86
C ASN A 405 24.96 10.85 20.94
N GLU A 406 26.17 10.66 21.46
CA GLU A 406 27.42 10.88 20.72
C GLU A 406 27.44 10.16 19.37
N VAL A 407 27.06 8.87 19.34
CA VAL A 407 27.03 8.06 18.11
C VAL A 407 25.97 8.56 17.14
N ALA A 408 24.78 8.92 17.66
CA ALA A 408 23.70 9.43 16.84
C ALA A 408 24.02 10.80 16.25
N ASP A 409 24.64 11.68 17.03
CA ASP A 409 25.07 13.02 16.61
C ASP A 409 26.11 12.92 15.48
N GLU A 410 27.09 12.03 15.62
CA GLU A 410 28.13 11.86 14.61
C GLU A 410 27.59 11.26 13.30
N VAL A 411 26.75 10.22 13.38
CA VAL A 411 26.09 9.67 12.18
C VAL A 411 25.15 10.71 11.55
N GLY A 412 24.38 11.45 12.35
CA GLY A 412 23.49 12.50 11.88
C GLY A 412 24.24 13.62 11.15
N ARG A 413 25.40 14.03 11.68
CA ARG A 413 26.30 15.01 11.05
C ARG A 413 26.81 14.52 9.70
N LEU A 414 27.35 13.30 9.64
CA LEU A 414 27.90 12.71 8.41
C LEU A 414 26.84 12.57 7.31
N VAL A 415 25.62 12.13 7.66
CA VAL A 415 24.51 12.03 6.69
C VAL A 415 24.04 13.41 6.25
N THR A 416 23.91 14.36 7.17
CA THR A 416 23.55 15.76 6.85
C THR A 416 24.54 16.38 5.88
N GLU A 417 25.84 16.21 6.11
CA GLU A 417 26.89 16.71 5.22
C GLU A 417 26.80 16.11 3.80
N ALA A 418 26.54 14.81 3.71
CA ALA A 418 26.34 14.13 2.43
C ALA A 418 25.11 14.70 1.68
N LEU A 419 24.00 14.92 2.39
CA LEU A 419 22.78 15.49 1.81
C LEU A 419 22.94 16.95 1.40
N VAL A 420 23.67 17.77 2.17
CA VAL A 420 23.95 19.17 1.81
C VAL A 420 24.74 19.24 0.50
N ARG A 421 25.74 18.36 0.30
CA ARG A 421 26.49 18.28 -0.95
C ARG A 421 25.62 17.82 -2.12
N ALA A 422 24.78 16.81 -1.90
CA ALA A 422 23.92 16.23 -2.92
C ALA A 422 22.78 17.16 -3.37
N LEU A 423 22.13 17.84 -2.43
CA LEU A 423 20.87 18.53 -2.69
C LEU A 423 21.04 19.99 -3.12
N GLN A 424 22.24 20.55 -3.08
CA GLN A 424 22.66 21.86 -3.65
C GLN A 424 21.56 22.95 -3.67
N GLY A 425 21.58 23.82 -2.66
CA GLY A 425 20.62 24.93 -2.53
C GLY A 425 19.32 24.55 -1.82
N GLN A 426 19.12 23.28 -1.49
CA GLN A 426 18.06 22.82 -0.61
C GLN A 426 18.58 22.75 0.83
N SER A 427 17.79 23.27 1.79
CA SER A 427 18.14 23.20 3.21
C SER A 427 17.92 21.80 3.79
N VAL A 428 18.88 21.37 4.61
CA VAL A 428 18.86 20.09 5.34
C VAL A 428 18.92 20.39 6.83
N ASP A 429 17.99 19.84 7.62
CA ASP A 429 17.94 19.99 9.07
C ASP A 429 18.39 18.70 9.78
N PRO A 430 19.50 18.73 10.54
CA PRO A 430 19.97 17.60 11.32
C PRO A 430 19.13 17.34 12.60
N GLU A 431 18.27 18.28 12.99
CA GLU A 431 17.46 18.22 14.22
C GLU A 431 15.97 17.98 13.91
N ALA A 432 15.71 17.00 13.03
CA ALA A 432 14.36 16.65 12.59
C ALA A 432 13.33 16.56 13.72
N ARG A 433 12.14 17.14 13.52
CA ARG A 433 11.05 16.98 14.49
C ARG A 433 10.68 15.50 14.70
N LEU A 434 10.66 14.73 13.61
CA LEU A 434 10.47 13.29 13.64
C LEU A 434 11.83 12.60 13.57
N GLN A 435 12.23 12.05 14.71
CA GLN A 435 13.53 11.41 14.87
C GLN A 435 13.51 9.93 14.45
N GLY A 436 12.45 9.43 13.79
CA GLY A 436 12.30 8.01 13.46
C GLY A 436 12.33 7.09 14.68
N CYS A 437 11.74 7.53 15.79
CA CYS A 437 11.68 6.76 17.01
C CYS A 437 10.37 7.05 17.73
N TRP A 438 9.56 6.02 17.95
CA TRP A 438 8.36 6.13 18.78
C TRP A 438 8.67 5.82 20.24
N GLY A 439 8.00 6.54 21.14
CA GLY A 439 7.86 6.14 22.54
C GLY A 439 6.71 5.13 22.73
N ARG A 440 6.49 4.67 23.96
CA ARG A 440 5.25 3.96 24.39
C ARG A 440 4.89 2.73 23.53
N HIS A 441 5.65 1.65 23.67
CA HIS A 441 5.33 0.29 23.17
C HIS A 441 5.19 0.11 21.65
N ARG A 442 5.45 1.16 20.85
CA ARG A 442 5.50 1.09 19.39
C ARG A 442 6.93 1.10 18.87
N TYR A 443 7.14 0.48 17.72
CA TYR A 443 8.39 0.52 16.98
C TYR A 443 8.22 1.03 15.56
N THR A 444 9.13 1.94 15.21
CA THR A 444 9.46 2.24 13.82
C THR A 444 10.22 1.07 13.17
N ILE A 445 10.30 1.08 11.84
CA ILE A 445 11.16 0.14 11.11
C ILE A 445 12.64 0.42 11.41
N THR A 446 13.01 1.70 11.59
CA THR A 446 14.34 2.13 12.03
C THR A 446 14.66 1.59 13.43
N GLN A 447 13.74 1.67 14.40
CA GLN A 447 13.91 1.05 15.73
C GLN A 447 13.98 -0.48 15.66
N SER A 448 13.27 -1.11 14.73
CA SER A 448 13.33 -2.55 14.54
C SER A 448 14.68 -2.98 13.97
N SER A 449 15.21 -2.23 13.00
CA SER A 449 16.51 -2.49 12.39
C SER A 449 17.70 -2.29 13.34
N SER A 450 17.67 -1.28 14.24
CA SER A 450 18.76 -1.06 15.22
C SER A 450 18.91 -2.19 16.24
N LYS A 451 17.88 -3.03 16.35
CA LYS A 451 17.88 -4.20 17.24
C LYS A 451 18.35 -5.47 16.57
N LEU A 452 18.51 -5.47 15.25
CA LEU A 452 19.10 -6.59 14.55
C LEU A 452 20.61 -6.60 14.84
N THR A 453 21.04 -7.61 15.59
CA THR A 453 22.44 -7.93 15.90
C THR A 453 22.78 -9.29 15.31
N GLN A 454 24.07 -9.62 15.17
CA GLN A 454 24.54 -10.96 14.76
C GLN A 454 23.90 -12.04 15.67
N PRO A 455 23.22 -13.08 15.13
CA PRO A 455 22.56 -14.07 15.97
C PRO A 455 23.47 -15.07 16.69
N ASP A 456 24.63 -15.47 16.14
CA ASP A 456 25.29 -16.70 16.60
C ASP A 456 26.82 -16.66 16.57
N GLY A 457 27.42 -15.90 17.49
CA GLY A 457 28.85 -16.01 17.78
C GLY A 457 29.10 -15.91 19.28
N ALA A 458 29.52 -17.02 19.88
CA ALA A 458 30.07 -17.15 21.23
C ALA A 458 30.10 -15.88 22.12
N LEU A 459 29.22 -15.83 23.14
CA LEU A 459 29.22 -14.84 24.22
C LEU A 459 29.43 -13.37 23.76
N GLY A 460 28.37 -12.74 23.24
CA GLY A 460 28.22 -11.29 23.36
C GLY A 460 28.68 -10.44 22.19
N ASP A 461 28.69 -10.96 20.96
CA ASP A 461 28.85 -10.10 19.77
C ASP A 461 27.66 -9.12 19.66
N THR A 462 27.89 -7.88 20.09
CA THR A 462 26.91 -6.77 20.07
C THR A 462 27.01 -5.93 18.80
N THR A 463 27.73 -6.43 17.79
CA THR A 463 27.95 -5.70 16.53
C THR A 463 26.61 -5.40 15.85
N PRO A 464 26.32 -4.11 15.57
CA PRO A 464 25.07 -3.71 14.95
C PRO A 464 25.03 -4.18 13.49
N LYS A 465 23.88 -4.68 13.03
CA LYS A 465 23.68 -4.95 11.59
C LYS A 465 23.34 -3.71 10.80
N TYR A 466 22.63 -2.77 11.43
CA TYR A 466 22.20 -1.55 10.79
C TYR A 466 22.49 -0.33 11.65
N LEU A 467 22.87 0.75 10.99
CA LEU A 467 22.86 2.11 11.51
C LEU A 467 21.65 2.83 10.91
N PRO A 468 20.50 2.90 11.62
CA PRO A 468 19.28 3.44 11.02
C PRO A 468 19.16 4.96 11.09
N VAL A 469 18.80 5.54 9.97
CA VAL A 469 18.53 6.96 9.79
C VAL A 469 17.18 7.10 9.09
N GLN A 470 16.38 8.07 9.52
CA GLN A 470 15.18 8.48 8.80
C GLN A 470 15.49 9.74 7.98
N ILE A 471 15.06 9.80 6.73
CA ILE A 471 15.14 10.99 5.90
C ILE A 471 13.72 11.41 5.51
N GLU A 472 13.31 12.62 5.89
CA GLU A 472 12.02 13.18 5.48
C GLU A 472 12.22 14.28 4.44
N LEU A 473 11.66 14.09 3.25
CA LEU A 473 11.79 15.03 2.14
C LEU A 473 10.49 15.81 1.98
N GLN A 474 10.54 17.12 1.69
CA GLN A 474 9.35 17.88 1.29
C GLN A 474 8.76 17.37 -0.03
N TYR A 475 7.46 17.60 -0.27
CA TYR A 475 6.80 17.16 -1.51
C TYR A 475 7.43 17.80 -2.75
N SER A 476 7.72 19.10 -2.70
CA SER A 476 8.42 19.83 -3.76
C SER A 476 9.79 19.21 -4.08
N LEU A 477 10.59 18.90 -3.05
CA LEU A 477 11.89 18.26 -3.19
C LEU A 477 11.78 16.83 -3.75
N ARG A 478 10.82 16.04 -3.25
CA ARG A 478 10.55 14.68 -3.78
C ARG A 478 10.22 14.72 -5.27
N ARG A 479 9.35 15.65 -5.68
CA ARG A 479 9.02 15.86 -7.10
C ARG A 479 10.24 16.29 -7.91
N GLN A 480 11.04 17.22 -7.39
CA GLN A 480 12.27 17.68 -8.03
C GLN A 480 13.25 16.52 -8.26
N LEU A 481 13.55 15.72 -7.23
CA LEU A 481 14.40 14.54 -7.32
C LEU A 481 13.86 13.52 -8.32
N ALA A 482 12.54 13.30 -8.31
CA ALA A 482 11.86 12.44 -9.26
C ALA A 482 11.90 12.96 -10.69
N SER A 483 12.14 14.25 -10.93
CA SER A 483 12.30 14.84 -12.27
C SER A 483 13.75 15.14 -12.66
N ASN A 484 14.71 14.96 -11.75
CA ASN A 484 16.12 15.29 -11.94
C ASN A 484 17.02 14.10 -11.59
N PRO A 485 17.22 13.14 -12.52
CA PRO A 485 18.02 11.95 -12.27
C PRO A 485 19.47 12.24 -11.90
N ALA A 486 20.05 13.33 -12.40
CA ALA A 486 21.43 13.70 -12.08
C ALA A 486 21.57 14.06 -10.59
N GLN A 487 20.62 14.83 -10.06
CA GLN A 487 20.60 15.16 -8.63
C GLN A 487 20.31 13.94 -7.76
N LEU A 488 19.39 13.06 -8.19
CA LEU A 488 19.10 11.81 -7.49
C LEU A 488 20.29 10.84 -7.48
N LEU A 489 21.03 10.75 -8.59
CA LEU A 489 22.27 9.98 -8.69
C LEU A 489 23.36 10.56 -7.78
N GLY A 490 23.53 11.89 -7.77
CA GLY A 490 24.43 12.57 -6.86
C GLY A 490 24.13 12.26 -5.39
N MET A 491 22.83 12.29 -5.01
CA MET A 491 22.37 11.89 -3.68
C MET A 491 22.70 10.42 -3.38
N ALA A 492 22.50 9.51 -4.33
CA ALA A 492 22.83 8.10 -4.14
C ALA A 492 24.33 7.88 -3.90
N MET A 493 25.20 8.53 -4.68
CA MET A 493 26.65 8.40 -4.56
C MET A 493 27.15 8.96 -3.22
N GLU A 494 26.67 10.13 -2.82
CA GLU A 494 27.03 10.75 -1.53
C GLU A 494 26.61 9.88 -0.34
N LEU A 495 25.42 9.26 -0.39
CA LEU A 495 24.95 8.35 0.66
C LEU A 495 25.70 7.02 0.65
N ALA A 496 26.11 6.52 -0.51
CA ALA A 496 26.92 5.31 -0.65
C ALA A 496 28.30 5.50 0.02
N GLU A 497 28.96 6.63 -0.22
CA GLU A 497 30.24 6.98 0.38
C GLU A 497 30.11 7.28 1.89
N CYS A 498 28.99 7.88 2.30
CA CYS A 498 28.70 8.16 3.70
C CYS A 498 28.58 6.88 4.55
N GLY A 499 28.03 5.79 3.99
CA GLY A 499 27.83 4.53 4.70
C GLY A 499 29.06 4.00 5.45
N PRO A 500 30.17 3.70 4.74
CA PRO A 500 31.42 3.24 5.36
C PRO A 500 31.99 4.23 6.39
N ARG A 501 31.86 5.54 6.16
CA ARG A 501 32.33 6.57 7.10
C ARG A 501 31.55 6.51 8.41
N CYS A 502 30.22 6.40 8.34
CA CYS A 502 29.37 6.22 9.52
C CYS A 502 29.74 4.94 10.28
N ILE A 503 29.92 3.83 9.56
CA ILE A 503 30.27 2.53 10.16
C ILE A 503 31.59 2.64 10.92
N ASN A 504 32.65 3.14 10.27
CA ASN A 504 33.97 3.29 10.89
C ASN A 504 33.93 4.20 12.12
N ALA A 505 33.23 5.35 12.03
CA ALA A 505 33.07 6.25 13.16
C ALA A 505 32.42 5.55 14.36
N VAL A 506 31.34 4.79 14.14
CA VAL A 506 30.67 4.04 15.22
C VAL A 506 31.61 2.99 15.82
N PHE A 507 32.33 2.22 15.01
CA PHE A 507 33.27 1.21 15.51
C PHE A 507 34.41 1.83 16.33
N GLU A 508 34.97 2.95 15.90
CA GLU A 508 36.01 3.66 16.65
C GLU A 508 35.49 4.16 18.01
N MET A 509 34.29 4.73 18.05
CA MET A 509 33.67 5.23 19.27
C MET A 509 33.32 4.10 20.25
N LEU A 510 32.77 3.00 19.75
CA LEU A 510 32.48 1.82 20.59
C LEU A 510 33.78 1.19 21.12
N SER A 511 34.82 1.11 20.29
CA SER A 511 36.14 0.60 20.69
C SER A 511 36.80 1.50 21.74
N ARG A 512 36.67 2.83 21.61
CA ARG A 512 37.16 3.79 22.61
C ARG A 512 36.45 3.58 23.95
N ARG A 513 35.12 3.50 23.96
CA ARG A 513 34.35 3.23 25.19
C ARG A 513 34.72 1.91 25.83
N ALA A 514 34.92 0.85 25.04
CA ALA A 514 35.35 -0.45 25.55
C ALA A 514 36.73 -0.37 26.24
N ARG A 515 37.69 0.37 25.66
CA ARG A 515 39.01 0.62 26.28
C ARG A 515 38.92 1.43 27.57
N GLU A 516 38.07 2.46 27.60
CA GLU A 516 37.84 3.28 28.80
C GLU A 516 37.24 2.44 29.95
N ILE A 517 36.27 1.57 29.65
CA ILE A 517 35.68 0.64 30.62
C ILE A 517 36.73 -0.36 31.12
N ALA A 518 37.49 -0.97 30.21
CA ALA A 518 38.55 -1.93 30.58
C ALA A 518 39.63 -1.28 31.46
N THR A 519 40.01 -0.04 31.15
CA THR A 519 40.96 0.75 31.95
C THR A 519 40.39 1.06 33.33
N THR A 520 39.10 1.42 33.41
CA THR A 520 38.41 1.68 34.68
C THR A 520 38.34 0.42 35.56
N ILE A 521 38.02 -0.74 34.98
CA ILE A 521 37.99 -2.02 35.69
C ILE A 521 39.40 -2.40 36.19
N THR A 522 40.42 -2.21 35.35
CA THR A 522 41.82 -2.51 35.72
C THR A 522 42.29 -1.59 36.86
N ASN A 523 41.93 -0.31 36.81
CA ASN A 523 42.33 0.68 37.82
C ASN A 523 41.55 0.56 39.13
N ALA A 524 40.33 0.02 39.11
CA ALA A 524 39.56 -0.22 40.33
C ALA A 524 40.20 -1.29 41.25
N GLY A 525 41.17 -2.06 40.74
CA GLY A 525 41.78 -3.18 41.44
C GLY A 525 40.79 -4.33 41.67
N PRO A 526 41.26 -5.49 42.15
CA PRO A 526 40.35 -6.51 42.65
C PRO A 526 39.51 -5.88 43.78
N ALA A 527 38.19 -6.05 43.72
CA ALA A 527 37.32 -5.66 44.83
C ALA A 527 37.95 -6.22 46.12
N PRO A 528 38.10 -5.40 47.18
CA PRO A 528 38.64 -5.89 48.44
C PRO A 528 37.85 -7.14 48.83
N PRO A 529 38.52 -8.19 49.32
CA PRO A 529 37.84 -9.43 49.68
C PRO A 529 36.66 -9.07 50.59
N PRO A 530 35.48 -9.66 50.37
CA PRO A 530 34.30 -9.35 51.18
C PRO A 530 34.72 -9.45 52.64
N ALA A 531 34.58 -8.34 53.39
CA ALA A 531 34.99 -8.28 54.78
C ALA A 531 34.44 -9.52 55.48
N ALA A 532 35.34 -10.33 56.06
CA ALA A 532 34.99 -11.61 56.68
C ALA A 532 33.71 -11.40 57.49
N ALA A 533 32.66 -12.14 57.14
CA ALA A 533 31.33 -11.98 57.72
C ALA A 533 31.50 -11.90 59.24
N ALA A 534 31.16 -10.74 59.81
CA ALA A 534 31.23 -10.57 61.26
C ALA A 534 30.45 -11.73 61.89
N PRO A 535 31.01 -12.41 62.90
CA PRO A 535 30.35 -13.54 63.51
C PRO A 535 28.93 -13.13 63.93
N PRO A 536 27.93 -14.02 63.77
CA PRO A 536 26.54 -13.71 64.05
C PRO A 536 26.44 -13.11 65.45
N ARG A 537 25.98 -11.86 65.54
CA ARG A 537 25.66 -11.25 66.84
C ARG A 537 24.59 -12.12 67.48
N ASN A 538 24.98 -12.78 68.57
CA ASN A 538 24.12 -13.60 69.39
C ASN A 538 23.10 -12.68 70.06
N ASN A 539 21.95 -12.46 69.41
CA ASN A 539 20.87 -11.64 69.92
C ASN A 539 19.96 -12.53 70.78
N SER A 540 20.47 -12.94 71.94
CA SER A 540 19.69 -13.59 72.98
C SER A 540 18.90 -12.54 73.75
N GLY A 541 17.58 -12.58 73.62
CA GLY A 541 16.66 -12.03 74.61
C GLY A 541 16.02 -10.70 74.23
N GLN A 542 14.81 -10.77 73.68
CA GLN A 542 13.62 -10.27 74.39
C GLN A 542 12.37 -10.63 73.59
N SER A 543 11.70 -11.68 74.07
CA SER A 543 10.31 -12.00 73.77
C SER A 543 9.40 -10.86 74.24
N ARG A 544 8.60 -10.31 73.34
CA ARG A 544 7.38 -9.56 73.66
C ARG A 544 6.16 -10.22 73.01
N PRO A 545 4.99 -10.12 73.64
CA PRO A 545 3.93 -11.11 73.55
C PRO A 545 3.05 -10.91 72.33
N GLN A 546 2.55 -12.05 71.84
CA GLN A 546 1.44 -12.13 70.90
C GLN A 546 0.15 -11.73 71.63
N ASP A 547 -0.53 -10.70 71.13
CA ASP A 547 -1.96 -10.54 71.36
C ASP A 547 -2.73 -10.69 70.05
N ARG A 548 -3.71 -11.58 70.11
CA ARG A 548 -4.74 -11.86 69.12
C ARG A 548 -5.63 -10.62 68.94
N ILE A 549 -6.28 -10.49 67.77
CA ILE A 549 -7.75 -10.38 67.61
C ILE A 549 -8.12 -10.13 66.12
N ALA A 550 -9.00 -11.01 65.63
CA ALA A 550 -10.07 -10.88 64.63
C ALA A 550 -9.87 -10.21 63.25
N SER A 551 -10.31 -10.94 62.21
CA SER A 551 -10.90 -10.42 60.95
C SER A 551 -12.44 -10.36 61.06
N PRO A 552 -13.22 -9.97 60.02
CA PRO A 552 -13.26 -8.75 59.18
C PRO A 552 -14.65 -8.03 59.33
N PRO A 553 -15.09 -7.01 58.54
CA PRO A 553 -15.69 -7.26 57.21
C PRO A 553 -15.67 -6.13 56.13
N ALA A 554 -15.94 -6.56 54.90
CA ALA A 554 -16.78 -5.98 53.82
C ALA A 554 -16.67 -4.51 53.32
N ALA A 555 -16.42 -4.40 52.02
CA ALA A 555 -17.12 -3.66 50.96
C ALA A 555 -17.69 -2.24 51.21
N ALA A 556 -17.20 -1.26 50.42
CA ALA A 556 -18.04 -0.28 49.70
C ALA A 556 -17.20 0.51 48.65
N ALA A 557 -17.71 0.59 47.42
CA ALA A 557 -17.34 1.59 46.40
C ALA A 557 -18.17 2.88 46.58
N PRO A 558 -18.21 3.83 45.63
CA PRO A 558 -17.16 4.72 45.14
C PRO A 558 -17.48 6.20 45.47
N SER A 559 -16.48 7.08 45.63
CA SER A 559 -16.71 8.52 45.75
C SER A 559 -16.45 9.26 44.43
N ARG A 560 -17.50 9.93 43.96
CA ARG A 560 -17.53 10.94 42.90
C ARG A 560 -17.42 12.34 43.54
N ALA A 561 -16.91 13.28 42.74
CA ALA A 561 -16.93 14.73 42.90
C ALA A 561 -16.01 15.30 44.01
N ASN A 562 -15.31 16.42 43.84
CA ASN A 562 -15.71 17.58 43.04
C ASN A 562 -14.54 18.51 42.66
N SER A 563 -14.77 19.24 41.56
CA SER A 563 -14.48 20.66 41.31
C SER A 563 -13.04 21.21 41.25
N GLY A 564 -12.77 21.88 40.13
CA GLY A 564 -12.22 23.25 40.14
C GLY A 564 -10.86 23.44 39.45
N GLY A 565 -10.84 24.12 38.30
CA GLY A 565 -9.57 24.70 37.81
C GLY A 565 -9.47 25.04 36.33
N GLY A 566 -10.01 26.19 35.93
CA GLY A 566 -9.30 27.11 35.01
C GLY A 566 -9.43 26.90 33.49
N ARG A 567 -10.54 27.39 32.91
CA ARG A 567 -10.55 27.87 31.51
C ARG A 567 -9.83 29.22 31.44
N ARG A 568 -8.82 29.34 30.57
CA ARG A 568 -8.22 30.63 30.16
C ARG A 568 -9.07 31.28 29.06
N PRO A 569 -9.31 32.60 29.09
CA PRO A 569 -10.10 33.29 28.08
C PRO A 569 -9.26 33.69 26.87
N ALA A 570 -9.92 33.68 25.70
CA ALA A 570 -9.42 34.25 24.46
C ALA A 570 -9.39 35.78 24.55
N ALA A 571 -8.27 36.38 24.17
CA ALA A 571 -8.11 37.83 24.07
C ALA A 571 -8.68 38.31 22.73
N SER A 572 -9.80 39.02 22.81
CA SER A 572 -10.31 39.91 21.77
C SER A 572 -9.48 41.19 21.73
N ARG A 573 -8.83 41.49 20.60
CA ARG A 573 -8.33 42.84 20.30
C ARG A 573 -9.30 43.53 19.33
N GLN A 574 -10.08 44.46 19.88
CA GLN A 574 -10.68 45.57 19.16
C GLN A 574 -9.86 46.84 19.40
N GLY A 575 -9.83 47.71 18.39
CA GLY A 575 -9.21 49.04 18.37
C GLY A 575 -8.31 49.15 17.14
N GLY A 576 -8.58 49.95 16.11
CA GLY A 576 -9.45 51.12 15.97
C GLY A 576 -8.61 52.27 15.39
N GLY A 577 -9.04 52.85 14.27
CA GLY A 577 -8.46 54.06 13.66
C GLY A 577 -8.31 53.91 12.14
N ARG A 578 -9.29 54.34 11.32
CA ARG A 578 -9.60 55.70 10.82
C ARG A 578 -8.66 56.19 9.70
N GLY A 579 -9.31 56.59 8.59
CA GLY A 579 -8.78 57.41 7.48
C GLY A 579 -8.62 56.59 6.21
N GLY A 580 -9.20 56.89 5.05
CA GLY A 580 -9.99 58.03 4.60
C GLY A 580 -9.90 58.09 3.06
N GLY A 581 -11.02 58.40 2.37
CA GLY A 581 -11.09 58.71 0.93
C GLY A 581 -10.90 57.50 -0.01
N GLY A 582 -11.63 57.31 -1.11
CA GLY A 582 -12.59 58.14 -1.83
C GLY A 582 -12.56 57.73 -3.31
N GLY A 583 -13.72 57.61 -3.95
CA GLY A 583 -13.88 57.84 -5.40
C GLY A 583 -14.00 56.64 -6.36
N GLY A 584 -15.07 56.68 -7.18
CA GLY A 584 -15.25 56.00 -8.49
C GLY A 584 -16.05 54.68 -8.42
N VAL A 585 -17.33 54.55 -8.77
CA VAL A 585 -18.16 54.96 -9.94
C VAL A 585 -17.79 54.27 -11.26
N GLY A 586 -18.79 53.58 -11.84
CA GLY A 586 -18.88 53.10 -13.24
C GLY A 586 -18.84 51.56 -13.33
N GLY A 587 -19.93 50.84 -13.61
CA GLY A 587 -20.72 50.88 -14.85
C GLY A 587 -19.99 50.04 -15.91
N GLY A 588 -20.40 48.81 -16.21
CA GLY A 588 -21.56 48.49 -17.04
C GLY A 588 -21.07 48.11 -18.45
N GLY A 589 -21.40 46.91 -18.90
CA GLY A 589 -21.02 46.35 -20.20
C GLY A 589 -21.03 44.83 -20.18
#